data_AF-E0Q754-F1
#
_entry.id   AF-E0Q754-F1
#
_cell.length_a   1.000
_cell.length_b   1.000
_cell.length_c   1.000
_cell.angle_alpha   90.00
_cell.angle_beta   90.00
_cell.angle_gamma   90.00
#
_symmetry.space_group_name_H-M   'P 1'
#
loop_
_entity.id
_entity.type
_entity.pdbx_description
1 polymer ?
#
loop_
_entity_poly.entity_id
_entity_poly.type
_entity_poly.pdbx_seq_one_letter_code
_entity_poly.pdbx_strand_id
1 'polypeptide(L)'
;MEDRTAELTDRTVNFATVLAARARAADPLDGTGATRGVNAAYAHMSRTMTELGIHIPQEAPLPQPGPGEYAATAENLYHDLIAGRPSAGSTDGHVLIRLAQAVNRAWAELTLANGTSQAFHAGDIDG
;
A
#
# COMPACT_ATOMS: atom_id res chain seq x y z
N MET A 1 -21.79 0.32 -13.81
CA MET A 1 -20.34 0.58 -13.68
C MET A 1 -19.92 0.95 -12.25
N GLU A 2 -20.84 1.27 -11.33
CA GLU A 2 -20.54 1.49 -9.90
C GLU A 2 -19.86 0.30 -9.22
N ASP A 3 -20.20 -0.93 -9.63
CA ASP A 3 -19.70 -2.18 -9.01
C ASP A 3 -18.16 -2.26 -9.00
N ARG A 4 -17.52 -1.81 -10.09
CA ARG A 4 -16.05 -1.84 -10.25
C ARG A 4 -15.35 -0.81 -9.36
N THR A 5 -15.92 0.38 -9.20
CA THR A 5 -15.35 1.43 -8.35
C THR A 5 -15.39 1.00 -6.89
N ALA A 6 -16.51 0.41 -6.45
CA ALA A 6 -16.66 -0.11 -5.10
C ALA A 6 -15.70 -1.28 -4.84
N GLU A 7 -15.60 -2.24 -5.77
CA GLU A 7 -14.64 -3.36 -5.70
C GLU A 7 -13.19 -2.88 -5.55
N LEU A 8 -12.75 -1.93 -6.39
CA LEU A 8 -11.39 -1.41 -6.35
C LEU A 8 -11.11 -0.59 -5.09
N THR A 9 -12.12 0.16 -4.62
CA THR A 9 -12.02 0.89 -3.35
C THR A 9 -11.86 -0.08 -2.19
N ASP A 10 -12.67 -1.15 -2.14
CA ASP A 10 -12.60 -2.20 -1.11
C ASP A 10 -11.24 -2.92 -1.12
N ARG A 11 -10.74 -3.30 -2.31
CA ARG A 11 -9.39 -3.87 -2.45
C ARG A 11 -8.30 -2.93 -1.94
N THR A 12 -8.47 -1.63 -2.17
CA THR A 12 -7.52 -0.62 -1.68
C THR A 12 -7.60 -0.47 -0.15
N VAL A 13 -8.80 -0.48 0.42
CA VAL A 13 -9.02 -0.51 1.88
C VAL A 13 -8.37 -1.74 2.49
N ASN A 14 -8.60 -2.91 1.91
CA ASN A 14 -8.00 -4.16 2.36
C ASN A 14 -6.46 -4.08 2.39
N PHE A 15 -5.86 -3.56 1.32
CA PHE A 15 -4.42 -3.34 1.28
C PHE A 15 -3.92 -2.37 2.37
N ALA A 16 -4.61 -1.26 2.60
CA ALA A 16 -4.27 -0.32 3.67
C ALA A 16 -4.38 -0.95 5.06
N THR A 17 -5.41 -1.77 5.29
CA THR A 17 -5.62 -2.51 6.55
C THR A 17 -4.47 -3.48 6.81
N VAL A 18 -4.05 -4.21 5.78
CA VAL A 18 -2.91 -5.13 5.86
C VAL A 18 -1.61 -4.36 6.19
N LEU A 19 -1.37 -3.23 5.53
CA LEU A 19 -0.22 -2.37 5.85
C LEU A 19 -0.29 -1.83 7.29
N ALA A 20 -1.48 -1.47 7.77
CA ALA A 20 -1.70 -1.01 9.14
C ALA A 20 -1.32 -2.08 10.17
N ALA A 21 -1.74 -3.33 9.95
CA ALA A 21 -1.38 -4.42 10.85
C ALA A 21 0.10 -4.75 10.78
N ARG A 22 0.71 -4.72 9.59
CA ARG A 22 2.16 -4.94 9.48
C ARG A 22 2.96 -3.83 10.16
N ALA A 23 2.52 -2.58 10.04
CA ALA A 23 3.09 -1.42 10.73
C ALA A 23 3.02 -1.57 12.26
N ARG A 24 1.92 -2.12 12.79
CA ARG A 24 1.75 -2.40 14.23
C ARG A 24 2.56 -3.61 14.70
N ALA A 25 2.68 -4.64 13.87
CA ALA A 25 3.43 -5.85 14.18
C ALA A 25 4.95 -5.65 14.01
N ALA A 26 5.37 -4.63 13.25
CA ALA A 26 6.77 -4.26 13.14
C ALA A 26 7.24 -3.64 14.46
N ASP A 27 8.35 -4.15 14.99
CA ASP A 27 8.96 -3.55 16.16
C ASP A 27 9.55 -2.17 15.77
N PRO A 28 9.16 -1.08 16.45
CA PRO A 28 9.67 0.26 16.15
C PRO A 28 11.19 0.40 16.36
N LEU A 29 11.81 -0.52 17.11
CA LEU A 29 13.25 -0.61 17.37
C LEU A 29 14.00 -1.48 16.35
N ASP A 30 13.28 -2.30 15.56
CA ASP A 30 13.89 -3.17 14.53
C ASP A 30 14.64 -2.35 13.47
N GLY A 31 14.26 -1.07 13.28
CA GLY A 31 15.05 -0.09 12.51
C GLY A 31 15.25 -0.42 11.02
N THR A 32 14.76 -1.57 10.55
CA THR A 32 14.94 -2.11 9.21
C THR A 32 14.29 -1.21 8.16
N GLY A 33 14.93 -1.11 6.99
CA GLY A 33 14.40 -0.39 5.84
C GLY A 33 12.97 -0.84 5.49
N ALA A 34 12.73 -2.16 5.56
CA ALA A 34 11.43 -2.81 5.42
C ALA A 34 10.33 -2.22 6.33
N THR A 35 10.59 -2.10 7.64
CA THR A 35 9.64 -1.53 8.61
C THR A 35 9.34 -0.06 8.33
N ARG A 36 10.37 0.73 7.97
CA ARG A 36 10.19 2.14 7.61
C ARG A 36 9.36 2.33 6.34
N GLY A 37 9.58 1.50 5.32
CA GLY A 37 8.81 1.51 4.08
C GLY A 37 7.33 1.22 4.30
N VAL A 38 7.02 0.20 5.10
CA VAL A 38 5.62 -0.15 5.45
C VAL A 38 4.94 1.00 6.20
N ASN A 39 5.63 1.60 7.17
CA ASN A 39 5.10 2.74 7.93
C ASN A 39 4.85 3.97 7.04
N ALA A 40 5.77 4.29 6.13
CA ALA A 40 5.63 5.39 5.18
C ALA A 40 4.48 5.14 4.19
N ALA A 41 4.40 3.92 3.65
CA ALA A 41 3.33 3.48 2.77
C ALA A 41 1.96 3.61 3.45
N TYR A 42 1.82 3.07 4.67
CA TYR A 42 0.58 3.18 5.45
C TYR A 42 0.21 4.63 5.75
N ALA A 43 1.16 5.47 6.17
CA ALA A 43 0.89 6.88 6.48
C ALA A 43 0.35 7.65 5.27
N HIS A 44 0.90 7.40 4.08
CA HIS A 44 0.41 8.00 2.84
C HIS A 44 -1.00 7.50 2.45
N MET A 45 -1.25 6.20 2.57
CA MET A 45 -2.57 5.63 2.30
C MET A 45 -3.63 6.14 3.30
N SER A 46 -3.31 6.14 4.59
CA SER A 46 -4.18 6.62 5.66
C SER A 46 -4.57 8.07 5.48
N ARG A 47 -3.62 8.93 5.11
CA ARG A 47 -3.90 10.33 4.77
C ARG A 47 -4.88 10.44 3.59
N THR A 48 -4.60 9.73 2.50
CA THR A 48 -5.45 9.82 1.29
C THR A 48 -6.86 9.30 1.56
N MET A 49 -6.99 8.20 2.31
CA MET A 49 -8.29 7.64 2.67
C MET A 49 -9.07 8.56 3.60
N THR A 50 -8.40 9.21 4.56
CA THR A 50 -9.02 10.24 5.41
C THR A 50 -9.54 11.41 4.58
N GLU A 51 -8.74 11.90 3.62
CA GLU A 51 -9.14 12.99 2.71
C GLU A 51 -10.32 12.61 1.81
N LEU A 52 -10.49 11.32 1.51
CA LEU A 52 -11.61 10.78 0.73
C LEU A 52 -12.82 10.35 1.61
N GLY A 53 -12.71 10.45 2.95
CA GLY A 53 -13.75 9.99 3.87
C GLY A 53 -13.89 8.46 3.95
N ILE A 54 -12.89 7.71 3.51
CA ILE A 54 -12.86 6.24 3.51
C ILE A 54 -12.26 5.75 4.83
N HIS A 55 -13.00 4.89 5.54
CA HIS A 55 -12.54 4.31 6.80
C HIS A 55 -11.63 3.10 6.57
N ILE A 56 -10.50 3.05 7.28
CA ILE A 56 -9.60 1.89 7.32
C ILE A 56 -9.93 1.06 8.57
N PRO A 57 -10.39 -0.19 8.41
CA PRO A 57 -10.57 -1.12 9.52
C PRO A 57 -9.29 -1.29 10.35
N GLN A 58 -9.44 -1.54 11.65
CA GLN A 58 -8.29 -1.82 12.52
C GLN A 58 -7.88 -3.28 12.51
N GLU A 59 -8.78 -4.19 12.15
CA GLU A 59 -8.54 -5.63 12.10
C GLU A 59 -8.06 -6.03 10.71
N ALA A 60 -6.84 -6.60 10.63
CA ALA A 60 -6.32 -7.07 9.37
C ALA A 60 -6.77 -8.49 9.03
N PRO A 61 -6.95 -8.78 7.73
CA PRO A 61 -7.11 -10.14 7.26
C PRO A 61 -5.87 -10.97 7.62
N LEU A 62 -6.13 -12.21 8.04
CA LEU A 62 -5.12 -13.24 8.26
C LEU A 62 -5.25 -14.31 7.17
N PRO A 63 -4.15 -14.81 6.59
CA PRO A 63 -2.74 -14.49 6.89
C PRO A 63 -2.29 -13.15 6.27
N GLN A 64 -1.29 -12.52 6.90
CA GLN A 64 -0.66 -11.32 6.33
C GLN A 64 0.37 -11.71 5.26
N PRO A 65 0.49 -10.93 4.15
CA PRO A 65 1.49 -11.17 3.11
C PRO A 65 2.93 -11.10 3.63
N GLY A 66 3.86 -11.72 2.92
CA GLY A 66 5.29 -11.56 3.19
C GLY A 66 5.82 -10.15 2.84
N PRO A 67 6.95 -9.71 3.41
CA PRO A 67 7.57 -8.40 3.14
C PRO A 67 7.80 -8.09 1.65
N GLY A 68 8.14 -9.11 0.85
CA GLY A 68 8.33 -8.98 -0.60
C GLY A 68 7.03 -8.88 -1.40
N GLU A 69 5.91 -9.33 -0.82
CA GLU A 69 4.62 -9.42 -1.52
C GLU A 69 3.83 -8.11 -1.46
N TYR A 70 4.14 -7.22 -0.52
CA TYR A 70 3.48 -5.92 -0.41
C TYR A 70 3.72 -5.02 -1.62
N ALA A 71 4.95 -4.98 -2.14
CA ALA A 71 5.28 -4.17 -3.31
C ALA A 71 4.57 -4.68 -4.57
N ALA A 72 4.59 -6.00 -4.81
CA ALA A 72 3.89 -6.61 -5.94
C ALA A 72 2.36 -6.45 -5.83
N THR A 73 1.81 -6.52 -4.61
CA THR A 73 0.38 -6.27 -4.38
C THR A 73 0.01 -4.82 -4.70
N ALA A 74 0.83 -3.86 -4.27
CA ALA A 74 0.64 -2.44 -4.57
C ALA A 74 0.72 -2.15 -6.08
N GLU A 75 1.69 -2.74 -6.79
CA GLU A 75 1.85 -2.59 -8.23
C GLU A 75 0.61 -3.08 -9.00
N ASN A 76 0.16 -4.31 -8.71
CA ASN A 76 -1.02 -4.89 -9.36
C ASN A 76 -2.28 -4.05 -9.08
N LEU A 77 -2.45 -3.59 -7.83
CA LEU A 77 -3.58 -2.75 -7.45
C LEU A 77 -3.53 -1.38 -8.15
N TYR A 78 -2.35 -0.79 -8.31
CA TYR A 78 -2.19 0.45 -9.07
C TYR A 78 -2.65 0.28 -10.53
N HIS A 79 -2.21 -0.80 -11.20
CA HIS A 79 -2.62 -1.09 -12.57
C HIS A 79 -4.13 -1.29 -12.69
N ASP A 80 -4.73 -2.03 -11.75
CA ASP A 80 -6.19 -2.25 -11.69
C ASP A 80 -6.97 -0.96 -11.47
N LEU A 81 -6.49 -0.05 -10.62
CA LEU A 81 -7.11 1.26 -10.38
C LEU A 81 -7.07 2.16 -11.62
N ILE A 82 -5.97 2.14 -12.36
CA ILE A 82 -5.83 2.91 -13.61
C ILE A 82 -6.70 2.32 -14.72
N ALA A 83 -6.77 0.98 -14.82
CA ALA A 83 -7.56 0.29 -15.83
C ALA A 83 -9.08 0.35 -15.56
N GLY A 84 -9.49 0.36 -14.29
CA GLY A 84 -10.89 0.39 -13.87
C GLY A 84 -11.53 1.78 -13.82
N ARG A 85 -10.78 2.85 -14.11
CA ARG A 85 -11.30 4.22 -13.99
C ARG A 85 -12.40 4.51 -15.02
N PRO A 86 -13.55 5.07 -14.62
CA PRO A 86 -14.50 5.67 -15.54
C PRO A 86 -13.92 6.97 -16.12
N SER A 87 -14.55 7.52 -17.18
CA SER A 87 -14.10 8.74 -17.86
C SER A 87 -13.73 9.87 -16.88
N ALA A 88 -12.64 10.58 -17.16
CA ALA A 88 -12.15 11.72 -16.38
C ALA A 88 -13.25 12.80 -16.33
N GLY A 89 -13.95 12.90 -15.21
CA GLY A 89 -15.10 13.78 -15.03
C GLY A 89 -16.17 13.26 -14.08
N SER A 90 -16.20 11.95 -13.80
CA SER A 90 -17.04 11.37 -12.74
C SER A 90 -16.36 11.48 -11.37
N THR A 91 -17.14 11.71 -10.31
CA THR A 91 -16.70 11.64 -8.90
C THR A 91 -15.95 10.33 -8.61
N ASP A 92 -16.44 9.21 -9.16
CA ASP A 92 -15.80 7.90 -9.06
C ASP A 92 -14.40 7.87 -9.71
N GLY A 93 -14.25 8.55 -10.86
CA GLY A 93 -12.97 8.67 -11.54
C GLY A 93 -11.96 9.45 -10.71
N HIS A 94 -12.40 10.51 -10.02
CA HIS A 94 -11.55 11.28 -9.10
C HIS A 94 -11.11 10.45 -7.90
N VAL A 95 -12.01 9.65 -7.31
CA VAL A 95 -11.69 8.73 -6.21
C VAL A 95 -10.63 7.72 -6.65
N LEU A 96 -10.85 7.02 -7.77
CA LEU A 96 -9.91 5.98 -8.24
C LEU A 96 -8.55 6.57 -8.64
N ILE A 97 -8.48 7.77 -9.21
CA ILE A 97 -7.21 8.45 -9.50
C ILE A 97 -6.44 8.74 -8.21
N ARG A 98 -7.13 9.24 -7.18
CA ARG A 98 -6.51 9.56 -5.88
C ARG A 98 -6.02 8.31 -5.17
N LEU A 99 -6.80 7.23 -5.20
CA LEU A 99 -6.38 5.93 -4.69
C LEU A 99 -5.18 5.40 -5.49
N ALA A 100 -5.17 5.48 -6.82
CA ALA A 100 -4.05 5.05 -7.65
C ALA A 100 -2.76 5.81 -7.30
N GLN A 101 -2.84 7.12 -7.08
CA GLN A 101 -1.71 7.94 -6.66
C GLN A 101 -1.16 7.49 -5.29
N ALA A 102 -2.05 7.22 -4.32
CA ALA A 102 -1.65 6.73 -3.01
C ALA A 102 -1.00 5.35 -3.08
N VAL A 103 -1.58 4.43 -3.86
CA VAL A 103 -1.04 3.08 -4.04
C VAL A 103 0.30 3.12 -4.77
N ASN A 104 0.45 3.96 -5.81
CA ASN A 104 1.74 4.15 -6.49
C ASN A 104 2.82 4.69 -5.54
N ARG A 105 2.44 5.63 -4.66
CA ARG A 105 3.38 6.15 -3.65
C ARG A 105 3.77 5.08 -2.64
N ALA A 106 2.79 4.30 -2.16
CA ALA A 106 3.04 3.16 -1.28
C ALA A 106 3.97 2.12 -1.93
N TRP A 107 3.74 1.80 -3.21
CA TRP A 107 4.59 0.90 -3.98
C TRP A 107 6.04 1.38 -4.06
N ALA A 108 6.26 2.68 -4.29
CA ALA A 108 7.61 3.26 -4.32
C ALA A 108 8.32 3.13 -2.96
N GLU A 109 7.65 3.44 -1.85
CA GLU A 109 8.22 3.33 -0.50
C GLU A 109 8.55 1.87 -0.15
N LEU A 110 7.67 0.92 -0.50
CA LEU A 110 7.89 -0.51 -0.28
C LEU A 110 9.04 -1.05 -1.14
N THR A 111 9.15 -0.60 -2.39
CA THR A 111 10.24 -0.98 -3.30
C THR A 111 11.59 -0.47 -2.82
N LEU A 112 11.66 0.79 -2.36
CA LEU A 112 12.87 1.37 -1.78
C LEU A 112 13.28 0.63 -0.49
N ALA A 113 12.31 0.28 0.34
CA ALA A 113 12.54 -0.47 1.57
C ALA A 113 13.05 -1.91 1.32
N ASN A 114 12.53 -2.58 0.30
CA ASN A 114 13.05 -3.89 -0.12
C ASN A 114 14.46 -3.78 -0.71
N GLY A 115 14.71 -2.81 -1.59
CA GLY A 115 16.02 -2.60 -2.20
C GLY A 115 17.11 -2.23 -1.19
N THR A 116 16.78 -1.41 -0.18
CA THR A 116 17.70 -1.09 0.92
C THR A 116 17.97 -2.31 1.81
N SER A 117 16.94 -3.09 2.16
CA SER A 117 17.12 -4.31 2.96
C SER A 117 17.99 -5.35 2.24
N GLN A 118 17.85 -5.48 0.92
CA GLN A 118 18.69 -6.37 0.11
C GLN A 118 20.15 -5.88 0.02
N ALA A 119 20.38 -4.56 -0.06
CA ALA A 119 21.73 -4.00 -0.10
C ALA A 119 22.49 -4.19 1.23
N PHE A 120 21.81 -4.08 2.38
CA PHE A 120 22.41 -4.37 3.69
C PHE A 120 22.71 -5.86 3.87
N HIS A 121 21.84 -6.77 3.41
CA HIS A 121 22.12 -8.20 3.44
C HIS A 121 23.23 -8.63 2.46
N ALA A 122 23.33 -8.00 1.29
CA ALA A 122 24.41 -8.30 0.36
C ALA A 122 25.79 -7.83 0.88
N GLY A 123 25.83 -6.75 1.68
CA GLY A 123 27.07 -6.25 2.28
C GLY A 123 27.58 -7.05 3.48
N ASP A 124 26.77 -7.94 4.07
CA ASP A 124 27.12 -8.75 5.25
C ASP A 124 27.74 -10.12 4.88
N ILE A 125 27.72 -10.50 3.59
CA ILE A 125 28.21 -11.81 3.11
C ILE A 125 29.72 -11.78 2.75
N ASP A 126 30.36 -10.61 2.75
CA ASP A 126 31.80 -10.43 2.42
C ASP A 126 32.66 -10.01 3.64
N GLY A 127 32.31 -10.46 4.85
CA GLY A 127 33.05 -10.22 6.11
C GLY A 127 33.84 -11.43 6.61
#